data_AF-A0A958VU34-F1
#
_entry.id   AF-A0A958VU34-F1
#
_cell.length_a   1.000
_cell.length_b   1.000
_cell.length_c   1.000
_cell.angle_alpha   90.00
_cell.angle_beta   90.00
_cell.angle_gamma   90.00
#
_symmetry.space_group_name_H-M   'P 1'
#
loop_
_entity.id
_entity.type
_entity.pdbx_description
1 polymer ?
#
loop_
_entity_poly.entity_id
_entity_poly.type
_entity_poly.pdbx_seq_one_letter_code
_entity_poly.pdbx_strand_id
1 'polypeptide(L)'
;MKLLKDQYQDIVGLANSFQLSEGDISLVKRRGRINISVTGFSSSFEFFRRKSVSLSANDRQWEKLEHYELNYDGQKIIVANWKDVTHHFGQWLRSNSTTS
;
A
#
# COMPACT_ATOMS: atom_id res chain seq x y z
N MET A 1 4.44 -1.85 -12.41
CA MET A 1 3.75 -2.70 -11.42
C MET A 1 2.29 -2.89 -11.81
N LYS A 2 1.73 -4.09 -11.61
CA LYS A 2 0.28 -4.39 -11.64
C LYS A 2 -0.09 -4.85 -10.23
N LEU A 3 -1.20 -4.38 -9.70
CA LEU A 3 -1.74 -4.86 -8.44
C LEU A 3 -2.19 -6.31 -8.62
N LEU A 4 -1.79 -7.22 -7.72
CA LEU A 4 -2.26 -8.61 -7.77
C LEU A 4 -3.73 -8.68 -7.36
N LYS A 5 -4.44 -9.73 -7.78
CA LYS A 5 -5.87 -9.89 -7.48
C LYS A 5 -6.12 -9.91 -5.97
N ASP A 6 -5.34 -10.68 -5.23
CA ASP A 6 -5.51 -10.80 -3.77
C ASP A 6 -5.19 -9.47 -3.06
N GLN A 7 -4.18 -8.75 -3.53
CA GLN A 7 -3.85 -7.41 -3.02
C GLN A 7 -4.99 -6.41 -3.25
N TYR A 8 -5.67 -6.47 -4.40
CA TYR A 8 -6.86 -5.67 -4.64
C TYR A 8 -7.99 -6.04 -3.67
N GLN A 9 -8.24 -7.34 -3.47
CA GLN A 9 -9.26 -7.82 -2.54
C GLN A 9 -8.96 -7.41 -1.10
N ASP A 10 -7.70 -7.41 -0.68
CA ASP A 10 -7.30 -6.94 0.66
C ASP A 10 -7.58 -5.43 0.85
N ILE A 11 -7.26 -4.61 -0.16
CA ILE A 11 -7.53 -3.16 -0.12
C ILE A 11 -9.03 -2.88 -0.05
N VAL A 12 -9.82 -3.51 -0.94
CA VAL A 12 -11.28 -3.33 -0.97
C VAL A 12 -11.92 -3.89 0.31
N GLY A 13 -11.51 -5.08 0.74
CA GLY A 13 -12.00 -5.71 1.96
C GLY A 13 -11.71 -4.88 3.21
N LEU A 14 -10.51 -4.28 3.29
CA LEU A 14 -10.19 -3.38 4.40
C LEU A 14 -11.05 -2.12 4.34
N ALA A 15 -11.19 -1.47 3.18
CA ALA A 15 -12.00 -0.28 3.06
C ALA A 15 -13.49 -0.53 3.37
N ASN A 16 -14.04 -1.69 2.96
CA ASN A 16 -15.39 -2.12 3.32
C ASN A 16 -15.58 -2.23 4.84
N SER A 17 -14.54 -2.65 5.59
CA SER A 17 -14.59 -2.70 7.06
C SER A 17 -14.67 -1.31 7.71
N PHE A 18 -14.34 -0.25 6.96
CA PHE A 18 -14.56 1.16 7.31
C PHE A 18 -15.84 1.74 6.69
N GLN A 19 -16.76 0.90 6.21
CA GLN A 19 -18.04 1.30 5.60
C GLN A 19 -17.90 2.15 4.32
N LEU A 20 -16.73 2.08 3.66
CA LEU A 20 -16.51 2.69 2.35
C LEU A 20 -16.99 1.72 1.26
N SER A 21 -17.71 2.23 0.26
CA SER A 21 -18.12 1.46 -0.90
C SER A 21 -17.03 1.46 -1.99
N GLU A 22 -17.12 0.56 -2.97
CA GLU A 22 -16.19 0.56 -4.12
C GLU A 22 -16.21 1.91 -4.88
N GLY A 23 -17.35 2.60 -4.91
CA GLY A 23 -17.48 3.92 -5.54
C GLY A 23 -16.73 5.03 -4.81
N ASP A 24 -16.43 4.83 -3.53
CA ASP A 24 -15.70 5.81 -2.71
C ASP A 24 -14.18 5.71 -2.90
N ILE A 25 -13.69 4.67 -3.58
CA ILE A 25 -12.26 4.35 -3.65
C ILE A 25 -11.79 4.40 -5.10
N SER A 26 -10.78 5.25 -5.36
CA SER A 26 -10.09 5.30 -6.64
C SER A 26 -8.70 4.70 -6.51
N LEU A 27 -8.42 3.62 -7.25
CA LEU A 27 -7.09 3.04 -7.37
C LEU A 27 -6.49 3.35 -8.74
N VAL A 28 -5.46 4.19 -8.78
CA VAL A 28 -4.82 4.62 -10.02
C VAL A 28 -3.34 4.30 -9.99
N LYS A 29 -2.85 3.67 -11.05
CA LYS A 29 -1.42 3.48 -11.25
C LYS A 29 -0.79 4.74 -11.85
N ARG A 30 0.19 5.34 -11.15
CA ARG A 30 0.95 6.50 -11.63
C ARG A 30 2.45 6.30 -11.40
N ARG A 31 3.25 6.43 -12.46
CA ARG A 31 4.73 6.31 -12.42
C ARG A 31 5.23 5.05 -11.68
N GLY A 32 4.55 3.93 -11.87
CA GLY A 32 4.89 2.66 -11.23
C GLY A 32 4.30 2.45 -9.83
N ARG A 33 3.85 3.52 -9.16
CA ARG A 33 3.15 3.48 -7.87
C ARG A 33 1.66 3.19 -8.06
N ILE A 34 1.04 2.61 -7.05
CA ILE A 34 -0.42 2.59 -6.90
C ILE A 34 -0.77 3.72 -5.95
N ASN A 35 -1.61 4.64 -6.41
CA ASN A 35 -2.22 5.68 -5.62
C ASN A 35 -3.66 5.26 -5.32
N ILE A 36 -4.05 5.35 -4.06
CA ILE A 36 -5.39 5.11 -3.56
C ILE A 36 -5.90 6.44 -3.02
N SER A 37 -7.01 6.91 -3.58
CA SER A 37 -7.73 8.08 -3.10
C SER A 37 -9.11 7.64 -2.62
N VAL A 38 -9.59 8.25 -1.54
CA VAL A 38 -10.92 7.99 -0.99
C VAL A 38 -11.73 9.29 -1.02
N THR A 39 -12.99 9.23 -1.46
CA THR A 39 -13.88 10.38 -1.48
C THR A 39 -14.02 10.97 -0.08
N GLY A 40 -13.83 12.29 0.05
CA GLY A 40 -13.88 13.00 1.33
C GLY A 40 -12.56 13.02 2.11
N PHE A 41 -11.53 12.29 1.68
CA PHE A 41 -10.21 12.38 2.30
C PHE A 41 -9.36 13.46 1.61
N SER A 42 -8.57 14.19 2.40
CA SER A 42 -7.71 15.27 1.89
C SER A 42 -6.35 14.78 1.39
N SER A 43 -5.95 13.56 1.77
CA SER A 43 -4.71 12.93 1.34
C SER A 43 -4.98 11.65 0.55
N SER A 44 -3.92 11.09 -0.04
CA SER A 44 -3.95 9.82 -0.76
C SER A 44 -2.92 8.86 -0.18
N PHE A 45 -3.21 7.56 -0.21
CA PHE A 45 -2.28 6.52 0.15
C PHE A 45 -1.57 5.98 -1.09
N GLU A 46 -0.24 6.01 -1.10
CA GLU A 46 0.56 5.50 -2.22
C GLU A 46 1.48 4.38 -1.78
N PHE A 47 1.67 3.40 -2.66
CA PHE A 47 2.72 2.40 -2.48
C PHE A 47 3.40 1.98 -3.78
N PHE A 48 4.65 1.55 -3.63
CA PHE A 48 5.47 1.00 -4.69
C PHE A 48 6.14 -0.29 -4.22
N ARG A 49 5.94 -1.39 -4.94
CA ARG A 49 6.66 -2.64 -4.68
C ARG A 49 8.01 -2.62 -5.38
N ARG A 50 9.07 -2.62 -4.59
CA ARG A 50 10.43 -2.71 -5.07
C ARG A 50 10.92 -4.13 -4.97
N LYS A 51 11.49 -4.62 -6.07
CA LYS A 51 12.16 -5.92 -6.14
C LYS A 51 13.64 -5.65 -6.31
N SER A 52 14.45 -6.27 -5.47
CA SER A 52 15.90 -6.20 -5.51
C SER A 52 16.47 -7.61 -5.42
N VAL A 53 17.73 -7.74 -5.77
CA VAL A 53 18.48 -8.97 -5.57
C VAL A 53 19.68 -8.60 -4.70
N SER A 54 19.90 -9.35 -3.63
CA SER A 54 21.09 -9.22 -2.78
C SER A 54 21.83 -10.55 -2.74
N LEU A 55 23.13 -10.49 -2.43
CA LEU A 55 23.84 -11.70 -2.05
C LEU A 55 23.35 -12.13 -0.66
N SER A 56 23.16 -13.44 -0.46
CA SER A 56 22.83 -14.05 0.83
C SER A 56 23.96 -13.79 1.83
N ALA A 57 23.66 -13.84 3.13
CA ALA A 57 24.64 -13.58 4.19
C ALA A 57 25.86 -14.52 4.21
N ASN A 58 25.81 -15.63 3.46
CA ASN A 58 26.91 -16.57 3.26
C ASN A 58 27.63 -16.41 1.91
N ASP A 59 27.34 -15.35 1.16
CA ASP A 59 27.91 -14.97 -0.15
C ASP A 59 27.84 -16.04 -1.25
N ARG A 60 26.97 -17.04 -1.09
CA ARG A 60 26.89 -18.19 -2.00
C ARG A 60 25.66 -18.19 -2.91
N GLN A 61 24.64 -17.39 -2.60
CA GLN A 61 23.38 -17.40 -3.33
C GLN A 61 22.83 -15.98 -3.53
N TRP A 62 22.16 -15.76 -4.65
CA TRP A 62 21.41 -14.53 -4.89
C TRP A 62 20.00 -14.69 -4.35
N GLU A 63 19.62 -13.82 -3.42
CA GLU A 63 18.29 -13.79 -2.82
C GLU A 63 17.46 -12.68 -3.43
N LYS A 64 16.21 -13.02 -3.80
CA LYS A 64 15.23 -12.02 -4.22
C LYS A 64 14.64 -11.36 -2.99
N LEU A 65 14.93 -10.08 -2.82
CA LEU A 65 14.32 -9.25 -1.80
C LEU A 65 13.15 -8.47 -2.39
N GLU A 66 12.07 -8.38 -1.63
CA GLU A 66 10.92 -7.54 -1.94
C GLU A 66 10.65 -6.63 -0.74
N HIS A 67 10.38 -5.35 -1.00
CA HIS A 67 9.89 -4.42 0.00
C HIS A 67 8.93 -3.42 -0.66
N TYR A 68 8.22 -2.66 0.16
CA TYR A 68 7.23 -1.70 -0.27
C TYR A 68 7.59 -0.32 0.25
N GLU A 69 7.64 0.66 -0.65
CA GLU A 69 7.79 2.07 -0.31
C GLU A 69 6.40 2.71 -0.25
N LEU A 70 5.99 3.18 0.93
CA LEU A 70 4.70 3.80 1.20
C LEU A 70 4.85 5.33 1.28
N ASN A 71 3.88 6.07 0.75
CA ASN A 71 3.74 7.50 0.98
C ASN A 71 2.29 7.85 1.34
N TYR A 72 2.07 8.52 2.47
CA TYR A 72 0.77 9.07 2.86
C TYR A 72 0.99 10.15 3.94
N ASP A 73 0.11 11.14 4.04
CA ASP A 73 0.18 12.22 5.04
C ASP A 73 1.57 12.90 5.18
N GLY A 74 2.28 13.06 4.05
CA GLY A 74 3.62 13.63 4.02
C GLY A 74 4.74 12.71 4.54
N GLN A 75 4.41 11.50 4.98
CA GLN A 75 5.36 10.49 5.46
C GLN A 75 5.82 9.59 4.33
N LYS A 76 7.06 9.08 4.45
CA LYS A 76 7.62 8.02 3.60
C LYS A 76 8.10 6.89 4.47
N ILE A 77 7.60 5.68 4.23
CA ILE A 77 7.87 4.50 5.05
C ILE A 77 8.30 3.35 4.14
N ILE A 78 9.28 2.55 4.58
CA ILE A 78 9.68 1.32 3.89
C ILE A 78 9.24 0.14 4.76
N VAL A 79 8.46 -0.78 4.19
CA VAL A 79 7.99 -1.98 4.88
C VAL A 79 8.38 -3.24 4.12
N ALA A 80 8.60 -4.33 4.86
CA ALA A 80 9.19 -5.54 4.29
C ALA A 80 8.19 -6.40 3.52
N ASN A 81 6.91 -6.37 3.88
CA ASN A 81 5.93 -7.30 3.33
C ASN A 81 4.56 -6.65 3.12
N TRP A 82 3.67 -7.37 2.43
CA TRP A 82 2.33 -6.90 2.09
C TRP A 82 1.41 -6.71 3.31
N LYS A 83 1.56 -7.53 4.35
CA LYS A 83 0.78 -7.41 5.59
C LYS A 83 1.05 -6.06 6.27
N ASP A 84 2.27 -5.56 6.21
CA ASP A 84 2.60 -4.24 6.73
C ASP A 84 1.96 -3.13 5.87
N VAL A 85 1.87 -3.31 4.54
CA VAL A 85 1.16 -2.36 3.66
C VAL A 85 -0.30 -2.23 4.05
N THR A 86 -1.00 -3.35 4.26
CA THR A 86 -2.42 -3.34 4.64
C THR A 86 -2.61 -2.80 6.06
N HIS A 87 -1.66 -3.04 6.97
CA HIS A 87 -1.66 -2.43 8.30
C HIS A 87 -1.59 -0.90 8.23
N HIS A 88 -0.63 -0.34 7.48
CA HIS A 88 -0.48 1.10 7.29
C HIS A 88 -1.67 1.71 6.55
N PHE A 89 -2.21 1.01 5.56
CA PHE A 89 -3.43 1.45 4.86
C PHE A 89 -4.62 1.56 5.82
N GLY A 90 -4.80 0.60 6.73
CA GLY A 90 -5.85 0.64 7.76
C GLY A 90 -5.66 1.77 8.77
N GLN A 91 -4.42 2.08 9.17
CA GLN A 91 -4.12 3.23 10.01
C GLN A 91 -4.47 4.55 9.31
N TRP A 92 -4.10 4.69 8.04
CA TRP A 92 -4.42 5.84 7.22
C TRP A 92 -5.95 6.03 7.08
N LEU A 93 -6.69 4.96 6.79
CA LEU A 93 -8.16 4.98 6.76
C LEU A 93 -8.76 5.48 8.08
N ARG A 94 -8.30 4.95 9.21
CA ARG A 94 -8.77 5.32 10.55
C ARG A 94 -8.49 6.77 10.93
N SER A 95 -7.30 7.26 10.59
CA SER A 95 -6.90 8.63 10.90
C SER A 95 -7.77 9.66 10.15
N ASN A 96 -8.05 9.39 8.87
CA ASN A 96 -8.87 10.26 8.05
C ASN A 96 -10.37 10.12 8.36
N SER A 97 -10.86 8.94 8.78
CA SER A 97 -12.25 8.76 9.19
C SER A 97 -12.60 9.42 10.52
N THR A 98 -11.60 9.75 11.36
CA THR A 98 -11.81 10.42 12.66
C THR A 98 -11.81 11.95 12.53
N THR A 99 -11.37 12.48 11.38
CA THR A 99 -11.20 13.92 11.15
C THR A 99 -12.39 14.55 10.41
N SER A 100 -13.41 13.74 10.06
CA SER A 100 -14.67 14.16 9.44
C SER A 100 -15.81 14.16 10.45
#